data_AF-A0A1H7DU85-F1
#
_entry.id   AF-A0A1H7DU85-F1
#
_cell.length_a   1.000
_cell.length_b   1.000
_cell.length_c   1.000
_cell.angle_alpha   90.00
_cell.angle_beta   90.00
_cell.angle_gamma   90.00
#
_symmetry.space_group_name_H-M   'P 1'
#
loop_
_entity.id
_entity.type
_entity.pdbx_description
1 polymer ?
#
loop_
_entity_poly.entity_id
_entity_poly.type
_entity_poly.pdbx_seq_one_letter_code
_entity_poly.pdbx_strand_id
1 'polypeptide(L)'
;MTHPGAAQPGEPGWQHHPGAAAPPPQQRTAQQQAGAPAPAPTLGGAGPGHSWAAQRGHGRATAGTAYTSQAAAAAQAAVPAARAAVQSRPAPPAGPAATQQPADEAVATTPVVRPHRRQPRIAGIHVAALVAWQAGAAAVLAATPHGMPLTIAVGTAAVVLLSPTVLRHRDRWLYQWLAVWWAFRGRSRQLAATGSDSAWQLLTHLERSVELDQVEIDDQPAVLLTHRHGLSAVLEVDPTEGALLMGAPQALPSPMSLLPAADSKTPAVTVQVLIQVTPAPRARASAVDRAYRELTNGVVPASRQAWVVLQAPRTPDFHADHDLRPALTAAIRRTRRQLRQDRAAARLLNRDEVLATVAHLTHLTAAPVSGDRPLARESWRSWSAQGTPQSCYRLVDWPGRAWEVDPLLRGLPAAAGVVSISVARENGRPGADDAVVEVAFRLIGTDATALAAADRALYEAIRDHGGRLQRLDGEHAHGVAATLPFGGFLR
;
A
#
# COMPACT_ATOMS: atom_id res chain seq x y z
N MET A 1 -30.75 17.83 -47.84
CA MET A 1 -30.76 18.99 -48.74
C MET A 1 -29.41 19.68 -48.66
N THR A 2 -28.59 19.46 -49.69
CA THR A 2 -27.66 20.39 -50.37
C THR A 2 -26.73 21.34 -49.56
N HIS A 3 -25.45 20.95 -49.47
CA HIS A 3 -24.22 21.58 -50.07
C HIS A 3 -24.25 23.02 -50.63
N PRO A 4 -23.11 23.77 -50.60
CA PRO A 4 -21.85 23.54 -51.36
C PRO A 4 -20.55 23.68 -50.50
N GLY A 5 -19.31 23.30 -50.86
CA GLY A 5 -18.58 23.06 -52.13
C GLY A 5 -17.28 23.93 -52.10
N ALA A 6 -16.12 23.42 -51.64
CA ALA A 6 -15.00 22.82 -52.39
C ALA A 6 -14.18 23.75 -53.33
N ALA A 7 -12.87 23.95 -53.05
CA ALA A 7 -11.73 23.88 -54.00
C ALA A 7 -10.36 24.26 -53.35
N GLN A 8 -9.36 23.39 -53.56
CA GLN A 8 -7.88 23.51 -53.40
C GLN A 8 -7.27 23.68 -54.84
N PRO A 9 -5.95 23.58 -55.17
CA PRO A 9 -4.63 23.86 -54.51
C PRO A 9 -3.59 24.56 -55.47
N GLY A 10 -2.33 24.80 -55.02
CA GLY A 10 -1.15 24.93 -55.92
C GLY A 10 0.00 25.90 -55.52
N GLU A 11 1.21 25.37 -55.27
CA GLU A 11 2.53 26.08 -55.13
C GLU A 11 3.08 26.60 -56.49
N PRO A 12 4.37 27.00 -56.72
CA PRO A 12 5.53 27.40 -55.88
C PRO A 12 6.23 28.72 -56.36
N GLY A 13 7.26 29.23 -55.66
CA GLY A 13 8.04 30.37 -56.15
C GLY A 13 9.32 30.69 -55.36
N TRP A 14 10.46 30.48 -56.03
CA TRP A 14 11.85 30.59 -55.58
C TRP A 14 12.41 32.03 -55.43
N GLN A 15 13.62 32.12 -54.83
CA GLN A 15 14.70 33.13 -55.00
C GLN A 15 14.58 34.44 -54.17
N HIS A 16 15.61 35.02 -53.52
CA HIS A 16 17.08 35.01 -53.65
C HIS A 16 17.82 35.31 -52.32
N HIS A 17 18.95 34.62 -52.07
CA HIS A 17 20.15 35.07 -51.32
C HIS A 17 20.96 36.07 -52.20
N PRO A 18 21.90 36.93 -51.71
CA PRO A 18 23.10 36.59 -50.92
C PRO A 18 23.52 37.69 -49.89
N GLY A 19 24.61 37.67 -49.14
CA GLY A 19 25.81 36.84 -49.07
C GLY A 19 26.49 37.03 -47.70
N ALA A 20 27.23 36.02 -47.22
CA ALA A 20 28.69 35.90 -47.36
C ALA A 20 29.44 36.69 -46.26
N ALA A 21 30.49 36.19 -45.61
CA ALA A 21 31.14 34.89 -45.55
C ALA A 21 32.09 34.96 -44.34
N ALA A 22 32.25 33.85 -43.61
CA ALA A 22 33.45 33.61 -42.81
C ALA A 22 34.54 33.02 -43.73
N PRO A 23 35.84 33.21 -43.41
CA PRO A 23 36.66 32.02 -43.16
C PRO A 23 37.71 32.19 -42.05
N PRO A 24 38.42 31.09 -41.67
CA PRO A 24 38.91 30.86 -40.31
C PRO A 24 40.47 30.79 -40.25
N PRO A 25 41.10 29.84 -39.54
CA PRO A 25 41.64 30.00 -38.18
C PRO A 25 43.18 29.87 -38.16
N GLN A 26 43.84 30.23 -37.04
CA GLN A 26 45.19 29.72 -36.76
C GLN A 26 45.56 29.75 -35.28
N GLN A 27 46.16 28.63 -34.85
CA GLN A 27 46.72 28.32 -33.54
C GLN A 27 47.98 29.16 -33.22
N ARG A 28 48.21 29.44 -31.92
CA ARG A 28 49.51 29.26 -31.24
C ARG A 28 49.43 29.49 -29.72
N THR A 29 49.74 28.42 -28.98
CA THR A 29 50.60 28.34 -27.77
C THR A 29 50.97 29.61 -26.99
N ALA A 30 50.78 29.61 -25.66
CA ALA A 30 51.82 29.32 -24.65
C ALA A 30 51.50 29.93 -23.24
N GLN A 31 51.93 29.18 -22.21
CA GLN A 31 52.36 29.60 -20.85
C GLN A 31 51.32 30.20 -19.86
N GLN A 32 50.98 29.54 -18.74
CA GLN A 32 51.78 29.21 -17.54
C GLN A 32 51.98 30.41 -16.59
N GLN A 33 51.15 30.52 -15.54
CA GLN A 33 51.63 30.96 -14.22
C GLN A 33 50.64 30.68 -13.08
N ALA A 34 51.22 30.14 -12.02
CA ALA A 34 50.61 29.81 -10.73
C ALA A 34 50.39 31.07 -9.87
N GLY A 35 49.42 30.99 -8.96
CA GLY A 35 49.23 31.99 -7.90
C GLY A 35 48.09 31.58 -6.96
N ALA A 36 48.45 31.24 -5.73
CA ALA A 36 47.61 30.74 -4.64
C ALA A 36 46.65 31.81 -4.06
N PRO A 37 45.73 31.44 -3.13
CA PRO A 37 44.48 32.15 -2.87
C PRO A 37 44.59 33.22 -1.77
N ALA A 38 43.64 34.15 -1.75
CA ALA A 38 43.44 35.15 -0.70
C ALA A 38 41.98 35.11 -0.18
N PRO A 39 41.72 35.58 1.05
CA PRO A 39 40.88 34.88 2.03
C PRO A 39 39.42 35.37 2.13
N ALA A 40 38.65 34.59 2.90
CA ALA A 40 37.26 34.81 3.28
C ALA A 40 37.01 36.15 4.02
N PRO A 41 35.84 36.77 3.87
CA PRO A 41 35.38 37.81 4.78
C PRO A 41 34.57 37.23 5.96
N THR A 42 34.96 37.71 7.13
CA THR A 42 34.36 37.58 8.45
C THR A 42 32.99 38.26 8.57
N LEU A 43 32.15 37.68 9.44
CA LEU A 43 30.89 38.18 9.97
C LEU A 43 31.07 39.42 10.88
N GLY A 44 30.09 40.33 10.83
CA GLY A 44 29.81 41.39 11.81
C GLY A 44 28.70 42.29 11.22
N GLY A 45 27.47 42.33 11.71
CA GLY A 45 26.99 42.91 12.97
C GLY A 45 25.46 43.10 12.79
N ALA A 46 24.62 42.64 13.71
CA ALA A 46 24.07 43.39 14.85
C ALA A 46 23.05 44.49 14.45
N GLY A 47 21.76 44.24 14.76
CA GLY A 47 20.67 45.22 14.69
C GLY A 47 19.32 44.59 15.11
N PRO A 48 18.60 45.10 16.14
CA PRO A 48 17.53 44.38 16.85
C PRO A 48 16.10 44.78 16.42
N GLY A 49 15.11 43.93 16.74
CA GLY A 49 13.75 44.38 17.07
C GLY A 49 12.57 43.81 16.25
N HIS A 50 11.91 42.80 16.84
CA HIS A 50 10.47 42.50 16.77
C HIS A 50 9.79 42.01 15.46
N SER A 51 9.61 40.69 15.36
CA SER A 51 8.28 40.09 15.06
C SER A 51 8.22 38.64 15.56
N TRP A 52 7.74 38.50 16.79
CA TRP A 52 7.60 37.25 17.53
C TRP A 52 6.22 36.64 17.22
N ALA A 53 6.04 35.98 16.08
CA ALA A 53 4.77 35.30 15.76
C ALA A 53 4.80 34.16 14.70
N ALA A 54 5.94 33.79 14.11
CA ALA A 54 5.97 32.83 12.99
C ALA A 54 6.93 31.63 13.18
N GLN A 55 7.12 31.16 14.42
CA GLN A 55 8.10 30.11 14.70
C GLN A 55 7.54 29.02 15.61
N ARG A 56 6.54 28.29 15.10
CA ARG A 56 6.15 26.98 15.64
C ARG A 56 5.83 25.90 14.59
N GLY A 57 6.05 26.17 13.30
CA GLY A 57 5.69 25.25 12.21
C GLY A 57 6.85 24.58 11.47
N HIS A 58 8.11 24.96 11.71
CA HIS A 58 9.26 24.46 10.95
C HIS A 58 10.38 24.01 11.88
N GLY A 59 10.48 22.71 12.12
CA GLY A 59 11.53 22.17 12.97
C GLY A 59 11.38 20.70 13.36
N ARG A 60 11.15 19.80 12.40
CA ARG A 60 11.60 18.41 12.55
C ARG A 60 11.93 17.78 11.20
N ALA A 61 12.98 18.33 10.60
CA ALA A 61 13.84 17.52 9.76
C ALA A 61 14.41 16.38 10.64
N THR A 62 14.38 15.18 10.09
CA THR A 62 14.96 13.95 10.63
C THR A 62 16.40 14.17 11.06
N ALA A 63 16.62 14.43 12.35
CA ALA A 63 17.92 14.40 13.00
C ALA A 63 17.85 13.30 14.08
N GLY A 64 18.30 12.10 13.72
CA GLY A 64 18.65 11.09 14.70
C GLY A 64 19.75 11.66 15.58
N THR A 65 19.38 12.07 16.80
CA THR A 65 20.32 12.67 17.75
C THR A 65 20.93 11.52 18.55
N ALA A 66 22.18 11.20 18.22
CA ALA A 66 23.02 10.33 19.02
C ALA A 66 23.44 11.07 20.30
N TYR A 67 23.24 10.44 21.45
CA TYR A 67 23.90 10.85 22.68
C TYR A 67 25.13 9.98 22.90
N THR A 68 26.26 10.66 23.06
CA THR A 68 27.53 10.14 23.53
C THR A 68 27.40 9.67 24.97
N SER A 69 27.82 8.44 25.29
CA SER A 69 28.31 8.14 26.63
C SER A 69 29.58 7.33 26.55
N GLN A 70 30.59 7.88 27.21
CA GLN A 70 31.93 7.37 27.34
C GLN A 70 32.02 6.71 28.71
N ALA A 71 32.69 5.56 28.77
CA ALA A 71 33.21 4.88 29.96
C ALA A 71 32.21 4.28 30.98
N ALA A 72 32.20 2.95 31.07
CA ALA A 72 32.67 2.24 32.28
C ALA A 72 32.78 0.75 31.99
N ALA A 73 34.03 0.26 32.01
CA ALA A 73 34.36 -1.15 32.12
C ALA A 73 34.13 -1.65 33.55
N ALA A 74 34.12 -2.98 33.67
CA ALA A 74 34.17 -3.79 34.89
C ALA A 74 32.86 -3.96 35.68
N ALA A 75 32.31 -5.17 35.68
CA ALA A 75 32.59 -6.14 36.75
C ALA A 75 31.63 -7.34 36.64
N GLN A 76 32.19 -8.53 36.52
CA GLN A 76 31.54 -9.78 36.90
C GLN A 76 31.16 -9.76 38.38
N ALA A 77 29.95 -10.22 38.71
CA ALA A 77 29.70 -10.93 39.96
C ALA A 77 28.41 -11.75 39.87
N ALA A 78 28.57 -13.05 40.13
CA ALA A 78 27.51 -14.04 40.29
C ALA A 78 26.65 -13.77 41.54
N VAL A 79 25.37 -14.11 41.49
CA VAL A 79 24.53 -14.33 42.70
C VAL A 79 23.57 -15.51 42.43
N PRO A 80 23.38 -16.43 43.40
CA PRO A 80 22.89 -17.78 43.17
C PRO A 80 21.36 -17.92 43.28
N ALA A 81 20.90 -19.08 42.80
CA ALA A 81 19.55 -19.60 42.95
C ALA A 81 19.15 -19.78 44.41
N ALA A 82 17.98 -19.25 44.79
CA ALA A 82 17.30 -19.56 46.04
C ALA A 82 15.94 -20.20 45.74
N ARG A 83 15.86 -21.50 46.01
CA ARG A 83 14.65 -22.29 46.21
C ARG A 83 13.81 -21.66 47.32
N ALA A 84 12.51 -21.45 47.09
CA ALA A 84 11.54 -21.26 48.14
C ALA A 84 10.37 -22.23 47.93
N ALA A 85 10.04 -22.92 49.02
CA ALA A 85 9.26 -24.13 49.09
C ALA A 85 7.74 -23.89 48.99
N VAL A 86 7.08 -24.88 48.41
CA VAL A 86 5.64 -25.11 48.40
C VAL A 86 5.15 -25.30 49.85
N GLN A 87 4.21 -24.46 50.29
CA GLN A 87 3.41 -24.72 51.49
C GLN A 87 1.99 -25.10 51.08
N SER A 88 1.71 -26.38 51.20
CA SER A 88 0.41 -27.01 51.06
C SER A 88 -0.46 -26.67 52.26
N ARG A 89 -1.60 -26.00 52.06
CA ARG A 89 -2.63 -25.80 53.09
C ARG A 89 -3.84 -26.71 52.80
N PRO A 90 -4.36 -27.46 53.80
CA PRO A 90 -5.39 -28.45 53.57
C PRO A 90 -6.81 -27.84 53.49
N ALA A 91 -7.65 -28.51 52.70
CA ALA A 91 -9.04 -28.18 52.43
C ALA A 91 -9.99 -28.51 53.61
N PRO A 92 -11.06 -27.72 53.82
CA PRO A 92 -12.22 -28.12 54.63
C PRO A 92 -13.34 -28.78 53.79
N PRO A 93 -14.26 -29.53 54.42
CA PRO A 93 -15.05 -30.58 53.77
C PRO A 93 -16.33 -30.10 53.05
N ALA A 94 -16.78 -30.98 52.16
CA ALA A 94 -17.91 -30.84 51.25
C ALA A 94 -19.27 -30.60 51.94
N GLY A 95 -20.02 -29.62 51.43
CA GLY A 95 -21.46 -29.47 51.60
C GLY A 95 -22.23 -30.12 50.44
N PRO A 96 -23.49 -30.53 50.65
CA PRO A 96 -24.22 -31.41 49.75
C PRO A 96 -24.64 -30.72 48.44
N ALA A 97 -24.66 -31.56 47.39
CA ALA A 97 -24.92 -31.23 46.00
C ALA A 97 -26.21 -30.42 45.78
N ALA A 98 -26.05 -29.17 45.33
CA ALA A 98 -27.06 -28.52 44.51
C ALA A 98 -26.85 -28.97 43.07
N THR A 99 -27.88 -29.58 42.50
CA THR A 99 -27.98 -30.05 41.12
C THR A 99 -27.57 -28.95 40.14
N GLN A 100 -26.31 -28.96 39.71
CA GLN A 100 -25.85 -28.19 38.55
C GLN A 100 -26.35 -28.91 37.30
N GLN A 101 -27.43 -28.37 36.76
CA GLN A 101 -27.85 -28.54 35.39
C GLN A 101 -26.61 -28.45 34.47
N PRO A 102 -26.39 -29.38 33.53
CA PRO A 102 -25.28 -29.26 32.60
C PRO A 102 -25.55 -28.03 31.73
N ALA A 103 -24.89 -26.93 32.07
CA ALA A 103 -24.69 -25.85 31.12
C ALA A 103 -23.95 -26.48 29.95
N ASP A 104 -24.58 -26.49 28.78
CA ASP A 104 -23.94 -26.76 27.50
C ASP A 104 -22.58 -26.08 27.53
N GLU A 105 -21.54 -26.90 27.61
CA GLU A 105 -20.17 -26.49 27.46
C GLU A 105 -20.04 -26.06 26.00
N ALA A 106 -20.40 -24.80 25.75
CA ALA A 106 -20.21 -24.12 24.49
C ALA A 106 -18.72 -24.13 24.22
N VAL A 107 -18.27 -25.18 23.53
CA VAL A 107 -16.94 -25.32 22.96
C VAL A 107 -16.65 -23.99 22.29
N ALA A 108 -15.73 -23.21 22.87
CA ALA A 108 -15.29 -21.95 22.31
C ALA A 108 -14.63 -22.25 20.96
N THR A 109 -15.43 -22.25 19.90
CA THR A 109 -14.98 -22.46 18.53
C THR A 109 -13.98 -21.38 18.20
N THR A 110 -12.74 -21.77 17.93
CA THR A 110 -11.69 -20.86 17.49
C THR A 110 -12.15 -20.15 16.21
N PRO A 111 -11.99 -18.81 16.10
CA PRO A 111 -12.39 -18.06 14.91
C PRO A 111 -11.72 -18.63 13.67
N VAL A 112 -12.50 -18.99 12.65
CA VAL A 112 -11.94 -19.48 11.39
C VAL A 112 -11.62 -18.27 10.50
N VAL A 113 -10.32 -18.07 10.24
CA VAL A 113 -9.86 -17.04 9.31
C VAL A 113 -9.93 -17.56 7.89
N ARG A 114 -10.65 -16.86 7.03
CA ARG A 114 -10.81 -17.21 5.61
C ARG A 114 -10.15 -16.17 4.72
N PRO A 115 -9.53 -16.58 3.61
CA PRO A 115 -9.11 -15.62 2.60
C PRO A 115 -10.33 -14.83 2.12
N HIS A 116 -10.21 -13.50 2.08
CA HIS A 116 -11.18 -12.66 1.41
C HIS A 116 -11.13 -12.98 -0.08
N ARG A 117 -11.97 -13.91 -0.50
CA ARG A 117 -12.24 -14.09 -1.91
C ARG A 117 -13.16 -12.96 -2.28
N ARG A 118 -12.70 -12.04 -3.15
CA ARG A 118 -13.64 -11.24 -3.95
C ARG A 118 -14.62 -12.25 -4.51
N GLN A 119 -15.84 -12.29 -3.99
CA GLN A 119 -16.85 -13.18 -4.53
C GLN A 119 -16.96 -12.80 -6.01
N PRO A 120 -16.55 -13.65 -6.97
CA PRO A 120 -17.11 -13.47 -8.29
C PRO A 120 -18.59 -13.72 -8.08
N ARG A 121 -19.40 -12.67 -8.23
CA ARG A 121 -20.85 -12.73 -8.10
C ARG A 121 -21.37 -14.04 -8.71
N ILE A 122 -21.85 -14.93 -7.83
CA ILE A 122 -22.62 -16.10 -8.19
C ILE A 122 -24.03 -15.57 -8.47
N ALA A 123 -24.28 -15.11 -9.71
CA ALA A 123 -25.61 -14.91 -10.32
C ALA A 123 -25.53 -14.11 -11.64
N GLY A 124 -24.54 -14.35 -12.49
CA GLY A 124 -24.49 -13.67 -13.80
C GLY A 124 -23.62 -14.37 -14.82
N ILE A 125 -22.51 -14.97 -14.41
CA ILE A 125 -21.54 -15.51 -15.37
C ILE A 125 -21.79 -16.99 -15.69
N HIS A 126 -22.33 -17.81 -14.78
CA HIS A 126 -22.69 -19.18 -15.15
C HIS A 126 -23.97 -19.23 -16.00
N VAL A 127 -24.97 -18.40 -15.69
CA VAL A 127 -26.22 -18.35 -16.48
C VAL A 127 -25.98 -17.68 -17.82
N ALA A 128 -25.33 -16.51 -17.87
CA ALA A 128 -25.05 -15.86 -19.16
C ALA A 128 -24.09 -16.68 -20.02
N ALA A 129 -23.09 -17.35 -19.42
CA ALA A 129 -22.26 -18.29 -20.19
C ALA A 129 -23.11 -19.46 -20.70
N LEU A 130 -23.95 -20.09 -19.86
CA LEU A 130 -24.83 -21.18 -20.30
C LEU A 130 -25.75 -20.74 -21.44
N VAL A 131 -26.38 -19.57 -21.33
CA VAL A 131 -27.22 -18.97 -22.36
C VAL A 131 -26.42 -18.66 -23.62
N ALA A 132 -25.19 -18.14 -23.50
CA ALA A 132 -24.31 -17.91 -24.64
C ALA A 132 -23.91 -19.22 -25.35
N TRP A 133 -23.64 -20.28 -24.59
CA TRP A 133 -23.37 -21.62 -25.12
C TRP A 133 -24.60 -22.19 -25.86
N GLN A 134 -25.80 -22.03 -25.30
CA GLN A 134 -27.05 -22.44 -25.95
C GLN A 134 -27.34 -21.63 -27.21
N ALA A 135 -27.17 -20.31 -27.18
CA ALA A 135 -27.34 -19.43 -28.33
C ALA A 135 -26.33 -19.74 -29.44
N GLY A 136 -25.07 -20.02 -29.08
CA GLY A 136 -24.04 -20.46 -30.02
C GLY A 136 -24.40 -21.78 -30.70
N ALA A 137 -24.87 -22.78 -29.94
CA ALA A 137 -25.33 -24.05 -30.49
C ALA A 137 -26.54 -23.87 -31.42
N ALA A 138 -27.52 -23.05 -31.02
CA ALA A 138 -28.69 -22.74 -31.84
C ALA A 138 -28.32 -22.02 -33.14
N ALA A 139 -27.37 -21.08 -33.10
CA ALA A 139 -26.88 -20.38 -34.29
C ALA A 139 -26.19 -21.32 -35.28
N VAL A 140 -25.37 -22.26 -34.79
CA VAL A 140 -24.73 -23.28 -35.64
C VAL A 140 -25.78 -24.21 -36.28
N LEU A 141 -26.76 -24.67 -35.51
CA LEU A 141 -27.86 -25.49 -36.03
C LEU A 141 -28.68 -24.73 -37.08
N ALA A 142 -29.00 -23.46 -36.86
CA ALA A 142 -29.73 -22.62 -37.82
C ALA A 142 -28.94 -22.35 -39.12
N ALA A 143 -27.60 -22.42 -39.08
CA ALA A 143 -26.75 -22.26 -40.26
C ALA A 143 -26.67 -23.52 -41.14
N THR A 144 -26.94 -24.72 -40.59
CA THR A 144 -26.84 -26.00 -41.33
C THR A 144 -27.63 -26.06 -42.65
N PRO A 145 -28.89 -25.57 -42.77
CA PRO A 145 -29.62 -25.62 -44.03
C PRO A 145 -29.11 -24.63 -45.10
N HIS A 146 -28.26 -23.67 -44.73
CA HIS A 146 -27.80 -22.60 -45.62
C HIS A 146 -26.43 -22.88 -46.27
N GLY A 147 -25.88 -24.08 -46.06
CA GLY A 147 -24.66 -24.57 -46.71
C GLY A 147 -23.43 -24.67 -45.80
N MET A 148 -22.47 -25.49 -46.24
CA MET A 148 -21.23 -25.78 -45.52
C MET A 148 -20.37 -24.53 -45.19
N PRO A 149 -20.14 -23.55 -46.10
CA PRO A 149 -19.24 -22.43 -45.79
C PRO A 149 -19.83 -21.52 -44.69
N LEU A 150 -21.14 -21.27 -44.71
CA LEU A 150 -21.79 -20.47 -43.66
C LEU A 150 -21.75 -21.19 -42.31
N THR A 151 -21.99 -22.50 -42.30
CA THR A 151 -21.92 -23.30 -41.08
C THR A 151 -20.51 -23.28 -40.48
N ILE A 152 -19.47 -23.38 -41.30
CA ILE A 152 -18.07 -23.27 -40.86
C ILE A 152 -17.80 -21.86 -40.30
N ALA A 153 -18.26 -20.80 -40.96
CA ALA A 153 -18.07 -19.43 -40.50
C ALA A 153 -18.75 -19.17 -39.14
N VAL A 154 -20.01 -19.57 -38.99
CA VAL A 154 -20.78 -19.42 -37.74
C VAL A 154 -20.20 -20.31 -36.63
N GLY A 155 -19.81 -21.54 -36.94
CA GLY A 155 -19.14 -22.44 -36.00
C GLY A 155 -17.82 -21.87 -35.52
N THR A 156 -17.00 -21.33 -36.41
CA THR A 156 -15.73 -20.68 -36.07
C THR A 156 -15.97 -19.45 -35.19
N ALA A 157 -16.95 -18.60 -35.54
CA ALA A 157 -17.31 -17.44 -34.74
C ALA A 157 -17.79 -17.84 -33.33
N ALA A 158 -18.64 -18.86 -33.22
CA ALA A 158 -19.12 -19.39 -31.94
C ALA A 158 -17.97 -19.92 -31.09
N VAL A 159 -17.05 -20.70 -31.66
CA VAL A 159 -15.86 -21.19 -30.96
C VAL A 159 -15.00 -20.03 -30.46
N VAL A 160 -14.75 -19.01 -31.29
CA VAL A 160 -13.96 -17.83 -30.89
C VAL A 160 -14.65 -17.04 -29.77
N LEU A 161 -15.96 -16.85 -29.83
CA LEU A 161 -16.76 -16.15 -28.82
C LEU A 161 -16.86 -16.90 -27.49
N LEU A 162 -16.90 -18.24 -27.53
CA LEU A 162 -17.04 -19.09 -26.34
C LEU A 162 -15.69 -19.48 -25.74
N SER A 163 -14.59 -19.47 -26.51
CA SER A 163 -13.24 -19.77 -26.03
C SER A 163 -12.86 -19.02 -24.74
N PRO A 164 -13.19 -17.72 -24.55
CA PRO A 164 -12.87 -17.00 -23.33
C PRO A 164 -13.56 -17.50 -22.06
N THR A 165 -14.64 -18.29 -22.20
CA THR A 165 -15.39 -18.86 -21.08
C THR A 165 -14.77 -20.15 -20.55
N VAL A 166 -13.92 -20.83 -21.33
CA VAL A 166 -13.29 -22.12 -20.97
C VAL A 166 -11.80 -21.95 -20.69
N LEU A 167 -11.14 -21.02 -21.39
CA LEU A 167 -9.71 -20.81 -21.25
C LEU A 167 -9.39 -20.08 -19.95
N ARG A 168 -8.60 -20.73 -19.10
CA ARG A 168 -8.03 -20.15 -17.88
C ARG A 168 -6.57 -19.83 -18.12
N HIS A 169 -6.18 -18.58 -17.87
CA HIS A 169 -4.80 -18.11 -18.02
C HIS A 169 -4.39 -17.33 -16.77
N ARG A 170 -3.31 -17.77 -16.11
CA ARG A 170 -2.81 -17.17 -14.85
C ARG A 170 -3.90 -17.00 -13.78
N ASP A 171 -4.62 -18.09 -13.54
CA ASP A 171 -5.68 -18.22 -12.51
C ASP A 171 -6.95 -17.42 -12.73
N ARG A 172 -7.02 -16.61 -13.77
CA ARG A 172 -8.22 -15.91 -14.22
C ARG A 172 -8.75 -16.52 -15.51
N TRP A 173 -10.07 -16.49 -15.67
CA TRP A 173 -10.70 -16.86 -16.93
C TRP A 173 -10.45 -15.75 -17.97
N LEU A 174 -10.36 -16.09 -19.25
CA LEU A 174 -10.04 -15.11 -20.29
C LEU A 174 -11.10 -14.00 -20.39
N TYR A 175 -12.37 -14.28 -20.08
CA TYR A 175 -13.40 -13.25 -20.00
C TYR A 175 -13.12 -12.22 -18.88
N GLN A 176 -12.51 -12.65 -17.77
CA GLN A 176 -12.08 -11.74 -16.69
C GLN A 176 -10.93 -10.86 -17.16
N TRP A 177 -9.98 -11.44 -17.91
CA TRP A 177 -8.91 -10.66 -18.55
C TRP A 177 -9.47 -9.64 -19.53
N LEU A 178 -10.48 -10.00 -20.31
CA LEU A 178 -11.13 -9.08 -21.23
C LEU A 178 -11.81 -7.93 -20.47
N ALA A 179 -12.53 -8.22 -19.38
CA ALA A 179 -13.13 -7.19 -18.52
C ALA A 179 -12.08 -6.25 -17.91
N VAL A 180 -10.97 -6.79 -17.40
CA VAL A 180 -9.84 -6.00 -16.87
C VAL A 180 -9.22 -5.15 -17.96
N TRP A 181 -9.03 -5.70 -19.16
CA TRP A 181 -8.47 -5.01 -20.31
C TRP A 181 -9.36 -3.84 -20.76
N TRP A 182 -10.68 -4.05 -20.87
CA TRP A 182 -11.63 -2.98 -21.18
C TRP A 182 -11.64 -1.90 -20.10
N ALA A 183 -11.69 -2.29 -18.83
CA ALA A 183 -11.64 -1.35 -17.71
C ALA A 183 -10.32 -0.57 -17.66
N PHE A 184 -9.21 -1.20 -18.02
CA PHE A 184 -7.89 -0.56 -18.12
C PHE A 184 -7.82 0.42 -19.28
N ARG A 185 -8.44 0.11 -20.43
CA ARG A 185 -8.50 1.01 -21.58
C ARG A 185 -9.43 2.19 -21.38
N GLY A 186 -10.53 2.01 -20.64
CA GLY A 186 -11.54 3.03 -20.42
C GLY A 186 -11.21 4.06 -19.33
N ARG A 187 -10.18 3.81 -18.50
CA ARG A 187 -9.81 4.71 -17.39
C ARG A 187 -8.66 5.64 -17.76
N SER A 188 -8.57 6.78 -17.06
CA SER A 188 -7.36 7.61 -17.13
C SER A 188 -6.20 6.86 -16.48
N ARG A 189 -5.09 6.76 -17.20
CA ARG A 189 -3.87 6.04 -16.80
C ARG A 189 -2.73 6.97 -16.43
N GLN A 190 -2.92 8.27 -16.56
CA GLN A 190 -1.88 9.26 -16.32
C GLN A 190 -2.45 10.42 -15.52
N LEU A 191 -1.66 10.90 -14.59
CA LEU A 191 -1.90 12.09 -13.80
C LEU A 191 -0.73 13.04 -14.03
N ALA A 192 -1.01 14.22 -14.60
CA ALA A 192 -0.02 15.28 -14.66
C ALA A 192 0.08 15.98 -13.30
N ALA A 193 1.26 16.48 -12.94
CA ALA A 193 1.41 17.33 -11.76
C ALA A 193 0.87 18.73 -12.10
N THR A 194 -0.17 19.18 -11.39
CA THR A 194 -0.82 20.48 -11.65
C THR A 194 -0.66 21.48 -10.51
N GLY A 195 0.10 21.14 -9.46
CA GLY A 195 0.30 22.00 -8.30
C GLY A 195 1.31 21.43 -7.29
N SER A 196 1.49 22.14 -6.17
CA SER A 196 2.46 21.80 -5.12
C SER A 196 2.08 20.57 -4.29
N ASP A 197 0.78 20.29 -4.11
CA ASP A 197 0.33 19.17 -3.29
C ASP A 197 0.18 17.88 -4.12
N SER A 198 1.33 17.26 -4.41
CA SER A 198 1.42 16.03 -5.20
C SER A 198 0.79 14.82 -4.49
N ALA A 199 0.89 14.75 -3.16
CA ALA A 199 0.32 13.65 -2.38
C ALA A 199 -1.21 13.69 -2.42
N TRP A 200 -1.81 14.88 -2.26
CA TRP A 200 -3.25 15.06 -2.38
C TRP A 200 -3.78 14.79 -3.79
N GLN A 201 -3.08 15.28 -4.83
CA GLN A 201 -3.43 14.99 -6.23
C GLN A 201 -3.41 13.48 -6.51
N LEU A 202 -2.41 12.77 -5.98
CA LEU A 202 -2.33 11.32 -6.14
C LEU A 202 -3.50 10.61 -5.42
N LEU A 203 -3.80 11.04 -4.19
CA LEU A 203 -4.83 10.44 -3.36
C LEU A 203 -6.22 10.61 -3.98
N THR A 204 -6.53 11.80 -4.48
CA THR A 204 -7.78 12.09 -5.23
C THR A 204 -7.84 11.41 -6.61
N HIS A 205 -6.70 11.13 -7.24
CA HIS A 205 -6.67 10.35 -8.48
C HIS A 205 -7.02 8.88 -8.25
N LEU A 206 -6.52 8.29 -7.16
CA LEU A 206 -6.78 6.89 -6.79
C LEU A 206 -8.19 6.69 -6.21
N GLU A 207 -8.67 7.66 -5.43
CA GLU A 207 -10.01 7.67 -4.86
C GLU A 207 -10.66 9.04 -5.04
N ARG A 208 -11.42 9.20 -6.13
CA ARG A 208 -12.01 10.49 -6.56
C ARG A 208 -12.92 11.15 -5.52
N SER A 209 -13.47 10.36 -4.61
CA SER A 209 -14.44 10.79 -3.61
C SER A 209 -13.81 11.09 -2.24
N VAL A 210 -12.49 11.17 -2.18
CA VAL A 210 -11.78 11.35 -0.92
C VAL A 210 -11.82 12.80 -0.42
N GLU A 211 -12.13 12.94 0.86
CA GLU A 211 -12.11 14.18 1.62
C GLU A 211 -11.37 13.95 2.94
N LEU A 212 -10.65 14.95 3.42
CA LEU A 212 -9.94 14.92 4.70
C LEU A 212 -10.65 15.86 5.67
N ASP A 213 -11.44 15.29 6.58
CA ASP A 213 -12.16 16.03 7.61
C ASP A 213 -11.32 16.08 8.88
N GLN A 214 -11.03 17.28 9.38
CA GLN A 214 -10.29 17.47 10.63
C GLN A 214 -11.25 17.35 11.80
N VAL A 215 -11.01 16.37 12.67
CA VAL A 215 -11.86 16.10 13.83
C VAL A 215 -10.97 15.95 15.05
N GLU A 216 -11.42 16.50 16.18
CA GLU A 216 -10.76 16.29 17.46
C GLU A 216 -11.29 15.02 18.11
N ILE A 217 -10.40 14.06 18.38
CA ILE A 217 -10.74 12.79 19.03
C ILE A 217 -9.89 12.68 20.30
N ASP A 218 -10.54 12.74 21.46
CA ASP A 218 -9.90 12.73 22.78
C ASP A 218 -8.84 13.86 22.92
N ASP A 219 -9.22 15.09 22.57
CA ASP A 219 -8.37 16.31 22.60
C ASP A 219 -7.08 16.19 21.77
N GLN A 220 -7.11 15.36 20.72
CA GLN A 220 -6.03 15.22 19.75
C GLN A 220 -6.58 15.50 18.34
N PRO A 221 -5.91 16.37 17.56
CA PRO A 221 -6.29 16.60 16.18
C PRO A 221 -6.07 15.32 15.38
N ALA A 222 -7.14 14.78 14.81
CA ALA A 222 -7.13 13.63 13.93
C ALA A 222 -7.75 14.01 12.58
N VAL A 223 -7.37 13.28 11.54
CA VAL A 223 -8.06 13.37 10.25
C VAL A 223 -8.84 12.11 9.97
N LEU A 224 -10.10 12.30 9.61
CA LEU A 224 -10.95 11.27 9.05
C LEU A 224 -10.90 11.37 7.52
N LEU A 225 -10.61 10.25 6.87
CA LEU A 225 -10.70 10.11 5.44
C LEU A 225 -12.12 9.68 5.10
N THR A 226 -12.90 10.58 4.52
CA THR A 226 -14.22 10.27 3.96
C THR A 226 -14.03 9.88 2.51
N HIS A 227 -14.51 8.72 2.08
CA HIS A 227 -14.42 8.26 0.69
C HIS A 227 -15.59 7.33 0.39
N ARG A 228 -15.96 7.08 -0.87
CA ARG A 228 -17.14 6.27 -1.28
C ARG A 228 -17.34 4.95 -0.53
N HIS A 229 -16.26 4.35 -0.03
CA HIS A 229 -16.29 3.06 0.64
C HIS A 229 -16.56 3.14 2.15
N GLY A 230 -16.39 4.28 2.80
CA GLY A 230 -16.56 4.43 4.24
C GLY A 230 -15.93 5.70 4.82
N LEU A 231 -15.78 5.67 6.14
CA LEU A 231 -14.92 6.59 6.90
C LEU A 231 -13.70 5.81 7.38
N SER A 232 -12.51 6.40 7.26
CA SER A 232 -11.27 5.79 7.72
C SER A 232 -10.47 6.71 8.63
N ALA A 233 -9.78 6.14 9.62
CA ALA A 233 -8.85 6.85 10.50
C ALA A 233 -7.49 6.14 10.51
N VAL A 234 -6.41 6.93 10.56
CA VAL A 234 -5.03 6.42 10.45
C VAL A 234 -4.30 6.62 11.77
N LEU A 235 -3.71 5.54 12.27
CA LEU A 235 -2.83 5.54 13.43
C LEU A 235 -1.44 5.12 12.97
N GLU A 236 -0.44 5.95 13.24
CA GLU A 236 0.97 5.54 13.10
C GLU A 236 1.41 4.84 14.39
N VAL A 237 2.06 3.69 14.24
CA VAL A 237 2.66 2.95 15.34
C VAL A 237 4.14 3.32 15.41
N ASP A 238 4.55 3.93 16.53
CA ASP A 238 5.92 4.40 16.70
C ASP A 238 6.89 3.21 16.78
N PRO A 239 7.89 3.11 15.87
CA PRO A 239 8.87 2.03 15.90
C PRO A 239 9.88 2.15 17.06
N THR A 240 9.98 3.32 17.70
CA THR A 240 11.13 3.71 18.52
C THR A 240 11.03 3.22 19.96
N GLU A 241 9.83 3.15 20.56
CA GLU A 241 9.69 2.69 21.95
C GLU A 241 10.02 1.20 22.14
N GLY A 242 9.68 0.34 21.19
CA GLY A 242 10.04 -1.08 21.23
C GLY A 242 11.49 -1.37 20.85
N ALA A 243 12.05 -0.60 19.90
CA ALA A 243 13.41 -0.80 19.40
C ALA A 243 14.49 -0.38 20.41
N LEU A 244 14.24 0.67 21.20
CA LEU A 244 15.19 1.17 22.20
C LEU A 244 15.42 0.19 23.36
N LEU A 245 14.51 -0.77 23.58
CA LEU A 245 14.59 -1.69 24.72
C LEU A 245 15.03 -3.12 24.37
N MET A 246 14.84 -3.58 23.12
CA MET A 246 14.96 -5.02 22.81
C MET A 246 15.74 -5.36 21.52
N GLY A 247 16.19 -4.40 20.72
CA GLY A 247 16.98 -4.68 19.50
C GLY A 247 16.26 -5.50 18.42
N ALA A 248 14.98 -5.84 18.63
CA ALA A 248 14.11 -6.57 17.72
C ALA A 248 12.98 -5.66 17.23
N PRO A 249 12.48 -5.85 15.99
CA PRO A 249 11.30 -5.14 15.51
C PRO A 249 10.13 -5.37 16.47
N GLN A 250 9.46 -4.30 16.86
CA GLN A 250 8.30 -4.40 17.74
C GLN A 250 7.21 -5.26 17.09
N ALA A 251 6.78 -6.31 17.80
CA ALA A 251 5.71 -7.17 17.35
C ALA A 251 4.40 -6.36 17.33
N LEU A 252 3.80 -6.22 16.15
CA LEU A 252 2.46 -5.65 16.02
C LEU A 252 1.44 -6.70 16.50
N PRO A 253 0.37 -6.29 17.21
CA PRO A 253 -0.69 -7.22 17.55
C PRO A 253 -1.33 -7.80 16.28
N SER A 254 -1.85 -9.02 16.40
CA SER A 254 -2.57 -9.64 15.29
C SER A 254 -3.73 -8.74 14.85
N PRO A 255 -3.89 -8.43 13.55
CA PRO A 255 -4.98 -7.59 13.06
C PRO A 255 -6.38 -8.09 13.50
N MET A 256 -6.53 -9.40 13.70
CA MET A 256 -7.74 -10.03 14.24
C MET A 256 -8.08 -9.57 15.65
N SER A 257 -7.08 -9.38 16.51
CA SER A 257 -7.28 -8.95 17.90
C SER A 257 -7.77 -7.51 18.01
N LEU A 258 -7.48 -6.70 16.98
CA LEU A 258 -7.89 -5.30 16.89
C LEU A 258 -9.34 -5.14 16.44
N LEU A 259 -9.97 -6.19 15.89
CA LEU A 259 -11.37 -6.12 15.49
C LEU A 259 -12.29 -5.92 16.71
N PRO A 260 -13.25 -4.97 16.63
CA PRO A 260 -14.32 -4.91 17.61
C PRO A 260 -15.19 -6.17 17.54
N ALA A 261 -15.93 -6.46 18.61
CA ALA A 261 -16.88 -7.56 18.61
C ALA A 261 -17.97 -7.34 17.55
N ALA A 262 -18.47 -8.42 16.95
CA ALA A 262 -19.56 -8.32 15.99
C ALA A 262 -20.85 -7.90 16.72
N ASP A 263 -21.46 -6.80 16.30
CA ASP A 263 -22.79 -6.37 16.74
C ASP A 263 -23.59 -5.93 15.52
N SER A 264 -24.72 -6.58 15.28
CA SER A 264 -25.63 -6.28 14.18
C SER A 264 -26.22 -4.87 14.24
N LYS A 265 -26.22 -4.23 15.41
CA LYS A 265 -26.77 -2.88 15.62
C LYS A 265 -25.74 -1.78 15.36
N THR A 266 -24.49 -2.14 15.14
CA THR A 266 -23.41 -1.17 14.88
C THR A 266 -22.75 -1.44 13.54
N PRO A 267 -22.27 -0.40 12.83
CA PRO A 267 -21.46 -0.58 11.65
C PRO A 267 -20.25 -1.50 11.93
N ALA A 268 -20.06 -2.52 11.09
CA ALA A 268 -18.86 -3.35 11.16
C ALA A 268 -17.61 -2.49 10.88
N VAL A 269 -16.49 -2.83 11.52
CA VAL A 269 -15.21 -2.12 11.32
C VAL A 269 -14.19 -3.08 10.69
N THR A 270 -13.51 -2.60 9.66
CA THR A 270 -12.38 -3.25 9.01
C THR A 270 -11.09 -2.67 9.60
N VAL A 271 -10.11 -3.54 9.86
CA VAL A 271 -8.76 -3.15 10.30
C VAL A 271 -7.79 -3.44 9.17
N GLN A 272 -7.05 -2.44 8.73
CA GLN A 272 -5.95 -2.59 7.77
C GLN A 272 -4.64 -2.27 8.47
N VAL A 273 -3.70 -3.20 8.47
CA VAL A 273 -2.33 -2.98 8.93
C VAL A 273 -1.43 -2.79 7.72
N LEU A 274 -0.78 -1.63 7.65
CA LEU A 274 0.21 -1.30 6.64
C LEU A 274 1.60 -1.40 7.26
N ILE A 275 2.52 -2.09 6.59
CA ILE A 275 3.91 -2.19 6.98
C ILE A 275 4.76 -1.82 5.77
N GLN A 276 5.61 -0.82 5.90
CA GLN A 276 6.63 -0.49 4.92
C GLN A 276 8.01 -0.85 5.46
N VAL A 277 8.77 -1.55 4.64
CA VAL A 277 10.16 -1.89 4.90
C VAL A 277 11.01 -1.30 3.79
N THR A 278 11.96 -0.44 4.17
CA THR A 278 12.97 0.08 3.27
C THR A 278 14.29 -0.61 3.63
N PRO A 279 14.78 -1.54 2.77
CA PRO A 279 16.02 -2.24 3.05
C PRO A 279 17.19 -1.27 3.10
N ALA A 280 18.20 -1.65 3.88
CA ALA A 280 19.45 -0.92 3.98
C ALA A 280 20.10 -0.74 2.58
N PRO A 281 20.64 0.44 2.24
CA PRO A 281 21.28 0.67 0.93
C PRO A 281 22.41 -0.32 0.70
N ARG A 282 22.30 -1.21 -0.31
CA ARG A 282 23.26 -2.32 -0.48
C ARG A 282 24.53 -1.99 -1.29
N ALA A 283 24.54 -1.09 -2.29
CA ALA A 283 25.77 -0.90 -3.09
C ALA A 283 25.98 0.45 -3.82
N ARG A 284 25.07 1.43 -3.71
CA ARG A 284 25.26 2.80 -4.23
C ARG A 284 24.86 3.83 -3.18
N ALA A 285 25.53 3.71 -2.06
CA ALA A 285 25.41 4.60 -0.91
C ALA A 285 25.83 6.02 -1.32
N SER A 286 24.97 7.00 -1.05
CA SER A 286 25.35 8.42 -1.04
C SER A 286 26.56 8.63 -0.09
N ALA A 287 27.21 9.79 -0.13
CA ALA A 287 28.29 10.08 0.81
C ALA A 287 27.84 9.92 2.28
N VAL A 288 26.57 10.24 2.57
CA VAL A 288 25.92 10.07 3.88
C VAL A 288 25.78 8.59 4.24
N ASP A 289 25.35 7.75 3.30
CA ASP A 289 25.18 6.31 3.55
C ASP A 289 26.53 5.60 3.77
N ARG A 290 27.60 6.06 3.11
CA ARG A 290 28.97 5.56 3.35
C ARG A 290 29.46 5.95 4.74
N ALA A 291 29.31 7.21 5.13
CA ALA A 291 29.66 7.67 6.47
C ALA A 291 28.84 6.94 7.55
N TYR A 292 27.56 6.71 7.31
CA TYR A 292 26.71 5.96 8.24
C TYR A 292 27.13 4.49 8.33
N ARG A 293 27.53 3.88 7.22
CA ARG A 293 28.07 2.50 7.19
C ARG A 293 29.41 2.40 7.92
N GLU A 294 30.28 3.39 7.77
CA GLU A 294 31.55 3.48 8.51
C GLU A 294 31.30 3.61 10.02
N LEU A 295 30.31 4.43 10.43
CA LEU A 295 29.90 4.57 11.83
C LEU A 295 29.21 3.33 12.40
N THR A 296 28.52 2.55 11.56
CA THR A 296 27.80 1.33 11.96
C THR A 296 28.56 0.03 11.67
N ASN A 297 29.87 0.13 11.39
CA ASN A 297 30.72 -1.03 11.07
C ASN A 297 30.14 -1.94 9.96
N GLY A 298 29.50 -1.36 8.94
CA GLY A 298 28.92 -2.11 7.84
C GLY A 298 27.43 -2.43 7.98
N VAL A 299 26.84 -2.25 9.16
CA VAL A 299 25.47 -2.71 9.47
C VAL A 299 24.50 -1.53 9.43
N VAL A 300 24.06 -1.14 8.23
CA VAL A 300 22.96 -0.18 8.10
C VAL A 300 21.64 -0.94 8.34
N PRO A 301 20.80 -0.53 9.31
CA PRO A 301 19.52 -1.20 9.57
C PRO A 301 18.50 -0.85 8.48
N ALA A 302 17.68 -1.83 8.10
CA ALA A 302 16.48 -1.55 7.31
C ALA A 302 15.52 -0.70 8.15
N SER A 303 14.94 0.34 7.58
CA SER A 303 13.89 1.09 8.26
C SER A 303 12.56 0.36 8.11
N ARG A 304 11.76 0.38 9.18
CA ARG A 304 10.44 -0.23 9.23
C ARG A 304 9.46 0.78 9.83
N GLN A 305 8.36 1.00 9.12
CA GLN A 305 7.25 1.83 9.60
C GLN A 305 5.95 1.05 9.49
N ALA A 306 5.04 1.29 10.43
CA ALA A 306 3.77 0.60 10.48
C ALA A 306 2.62 1.56 10.80
N TRP A 307 1.49 1.31 10.16
CA TRP A 307 0.25 2.05 10.37
C TRP A 307 -0.90 1.08 10.59
N VAL A 308 -1.82 1.46 11.47
CA VAL A 308 -3.11 0.80 11.64
C VAL A 308 -4.18 1.75 11.15
N VAL A 309 -4.95 1.28 10.17
CA VAL A 309 -6.05 2.04 9.56
C VAL A 309 -7.35 1.35 9.93
N LEU A 310 -8.26 2.11 10.52
CA LEU A 310 -9.58 1.64 10.92
C LEU A 310 -10.60 2.19 9.93
N GLN A 311 -11.39 1.34 9.31
CA GLN A 311 -12.45 1.75 8.39
C GLN A 311 -13.81 1.29 8.90
N ALA A 312 -14.77 2.22 8.95
CA ALA A 312 -16.18 1.91 9.02
C ALA A 312 -16.76 1.91 7.59
N PRO A 313 -16.89 0.76 6.90
CA PRO A 313 -17.43 0.69 5.56
C PRO A 313 -18.90 1.13 5.49
N ARG A 314 -19.26 1.82 4.41
CA ARG A 314 -20.67 2.06 4.06
C ARG A 314 -21.32 0.73 3.66
N THR A 315 -22.46 0.44 4.27
CA THR A 315 -23.33 -0.71 3.99
C THR A 315 -24.74 -0.21 3.68
N PRO A 316 -25.62 -1.06 3.12
CA PRO A 316 -27.02 -0.66 2.89
C PRO A 316 -27.71 -0.17 4.16
N ASP A 317 -27.40 -0.78 5.31
CA ASP A 317 -27.97 -0.44 6.61
C ASP A 317 -27.32 0.81 7.23
N PHE A 318 -26.03 1.04 6.95
CA PHE A 318 -25.25 2.16 7.48
C PHE A 318 -24.53 2.90 6.36
N HIS A 319 -25.17 3.93 5.80
CA HIS A 319 -24.66 4.66 4.64
C HIS A 319 -24.24 6.11 4.94
N ALA A 320 -24.79 6.73 5.99
CA ALA A 320 -24.52 8.11 6.33
C ALA A 320 -23.36 8.25 7.33
N ASP A 321 -22.59 9.32 7.21
CA ASP A 321 -21.36 9.52 8.00
C ASP A 321 -21.65 9.63 9.49
N HIS A 322 -22.78 10.21 9.88
CA HIS A 322 -23.18 10.34 11.28
C HIS A 322 -23.44 8.99 11.96
N ASP A 323 -23.81 7.96 11.20
CA ASP A 323 -23.99 6.59 11.72
C ASP A 323 -22.65 5.87 11.89
N LEU A 324 -21.70 6.16 11.01
CA LEU A 324 -20.38 5.52 10.97
C LEU A 324 -19.39 6.11 11.98
N ARG A 325 -19.47 7.42 12.23
CA ARG A 325 -18.55 8.15 13.13
C ARG A 325 -18.48 7.53 14.54
N PRO A 326 -19.59 7.24 15.25
CA PRO A 326 -19.54 6.67 16.59
C PRO A 326 -18.83 5.31 16.65
N ALA A 327 -19.11 4.43 15.67
CA ALA A 327 -18.48 3.12 15.59
C ALA A 327 -16.96 3.24 15.35
N LEU A 328 -16.56 4.16 14.46
CA LEU A 328 -15.15 4.43 14.19
C LEU A 328 -14.44 5.02 15.42
N THR A 329 -15.03 5.99 16.13
CA THR A 329 -14.47 6.56 17.36
C THR A 329 -14.31 5.50 18.46
N ALA A 330 -15.30 4.62 18.63
CA ALA A 330 -15.21 3.50 19.57
C ALA A 330 -14.07 2.53 19.19
N ALA A 331 -13.92 2.21 17.91
CA ALA A 331 -12.83 1.37 17.41
C ALA A 331 -11.45 2.01 17.58
N ILE A 332 -11.32 3.34 17.38
CA ILE A 332 -10.08 4.09 17.63
C ILE A 332 -9.69 3.99 19.11
N ARG A 333 -10.62 4.28 20.02
CA ARG A 333 -10.38 4.21 21.47
C ARG A 333 -9.96 2.80 21.91
N ARG A 334 -10.65 1.77 21.40
CA ARG A 334 -10.32 0.37 21.65
C ARG A 334 -8.93 0.02 21.14
N THR A 335 -8.63 0.34 19.88
CA THR A 335 -7.35 0.04 19.24
C THR A 335 -6.19 0.72 19.94
N ARG A 336 -6.32 2.00 20.30
CA ARG A 336 -5.30 2.73 21.09
C ARG A 336 -5.08 2.10 22.46
N ARG A 337 -6.15 1.68 23.14
CA ARG A 337 -6.06 0.98 24.43
C ARG A 337 -5.33 -0.36 24.28
N GLN A 338 -5.66 -1.13 23.26
CA GLN A 338 -5.04 -2.43 22.97
C GLN A 338 -3.54 -2.26 22.64
N LEU A 339 -3.20 -1.35 21.73
CA LEU A 339 -1.81 -1.08 21.37
C LEU A 339 -0.99 -0.64 22.59
N ARG A 340 -1.55 0.22 23.46
CA ARG A 340 -0.90 0.59 24.72
C ARG A 340 -0.69 -0.60 25.67
N GLN A 341 -1.64 -1.54 25.73
CA GLN A 341 -1.48 -2.78 26.52
C GLN A 341 -0.35 -3.65 25.96
N ASP A 342 -0.20 -3.69 24.64
CA ASP A 342 0.86 -4.41 23.93
C ASP A 342 2.18 -3.60 23.85
N ARG A 343 2.28 -2.51 24.63
CA ARG A 343 3.43 -1.59 24.72
C ARG A 343 3.82 -0.94 23.38
N ALA A 344 2.89 -0.85 22.44
CA ALA A 344 3.05 -0.16 21.17
C ALA A 344 2.43 1.25 21.27
N ALA A 345 3.26 2.29 21.21
CA ALA A 345 2.78 3.65 21.11
C ALA A 345 2.11 3.87 19.74
N ALA A 346 0.90 4.42 19.76
CA ALA A 346 0.14 4.71 18.55
C ALA A 346 -0.47 6.11 18.64
N ARG A 347 -0.26 6.89 17.59
CA ARG A 347 -0.73 8.28 17.48
C ARG A 347 -1.64 8.44 16.27
N LEU A 348 -2.69 9.25 16.42
CA LEU A 348 -3.54 9.65 15.31
C LEU A 348 -2.77 10.64 14.44
N LEU A 349 -2.95 10.53 13.12
CA LEU A 349 -2.30 11.43 12.17
C LEU A 349 -3.19 12.63 11.85
N ASN A 350 -2.56 13.80 11.78
CA ASN A 350 -3.20 14.99 11.24
C ASN A 350 -3.17 14.99 9.70
N ARG A 351 -3.74 16.04 9.08
CA ARG A 351 -3.86 16.16 7.61
C ARG A 351 -2.51 16.04 6.91
N ASP A 352 -1.54 16.84 7.33
CA ASP A 352 -0.24 16.93 6.67
C ASP A 352 0.56 15.63 6.88
N GLU A 353 0.40 14.98 8.03
CA GLU A 353 1.02 13.70 8.33
C GLU A 353 0.41 12.54 7.52
N VAL A 354 -0.90 12.55 7.28
CA VAL A 354 -1.54 11.59 6.36
C VAL A 354 -0.99 11.78 4.94
N LEU A 355 -0.89 13.03 4.47
CA LEU A 355 -0.32 13.32 3.15
C LEU A 355 1.18 12.95 3.06
N ALA A 356 1.95 13.20 4.11
CA ALA A 356 3.34 12.78 4.22
C ALA A 356 3.47 11.25 4.22
N THR A 357 2.57 10.54 4.91
CA THR A 357 2.48 9.07 4.90
C THR A 357 2.19 8.56 3.50
N VAL A 358 1.26 9.19 2.78
CA VAL A 358 0.94 8.83 1.39
C VAL A 358 2.14 9.06 0.48
N ALA A 359 2.84 10.19 0.62
CA ALA A 359 4.06 10.46 -0.12
C ALA A 359 5.15 9.42 0.18
N HIS A 360 5.32 9.03 1.45
CA HIS A 360 6.27 8.02 1.89
C HIS A 360 5.94 6.64 1.31
N LEU A 361 4.69 6.18 1.46
CA LEU A 361 4.19 4.90 0.93
C LEU A 361 4.28 4.81 -0.59
N THR A 362 4.23 5.94 -1.30
CA THR A 362 4.28 5.98 -2.77
C THR A 362 5.65 6.36 -3.31
N HIS A 363 6.65 6.59 -2.46
CA HIS A 363 7.97 7.10 -2.86
C HIS A 363 7.88 8.38 -3.70
N LEU A 364 6.89 9.23 -3.42
CA LEU A 364 6.82 10.56 -4.02
C LEU A 364 7.94 11.42 -3.45
N THR A 365 8.71 12.05 -4.32
CA THR A 365 9.74 12.99 -3.91
C THR A 365 9.15 14.40 -3.84
N ALA A 366 9.63 15.19 -2.88
CA ALA A 366 9.30 16.61 -2.78
C ALA A 366 9.96 17.46 -3.89
N ALA A 367 10.81 16.86 -4.73
CA ALA A 367 11.45 17.56 -5.82
C ALA A 367 10.38 17.99 -6.85
N PRO A 368 10.43 19.24 -7.35
CA PRO A 368 9.51 19.68 -8.38
C PRO A 368 9.64 18.75 -9.59
N VAL A 369 8.50 18.23 -10.04
CA VAL A 369 8.43 17.38 -11.22
C VAL A 369 8.90 18.22 -12.41
N SER A 370 10.18 18.05 -12.76
CA SER A 370 10.83 18.85 -13.79
C SER A 370 10.57 18.19 -15.14
N GLY A 371 9.87 18.90 -16.03
CA GLY A 371 9.53 18.46 -17.39
C GLY A 371 8.19 17.72 -17.52
N ASP A 372 7.95 17.13 -18.69
CA ASP A 372 6.69 16.48 -19.10
C ASP A 372 6.46 15.09 -18.45
N ARG A 373 7.06 14.85 -17.27
CA ARG A 373 6.88 13.57 -16.56
C ARG A 373 5.57 13.60 -15.78
N PRO A 374 4.69 12.60 -15.93
CA PRO A 374 3.49 12.56 -15.13
C PRO A 374 3.81 12.27 -13.66
N LEU A 375 2.99 12.82 -12.77
CA LEU A 375 2.98 12.52 -11.35
C LEU A 375 2.71 11.04 -11.10
N ALA A 376 1.76 10.46 -11.84
CA ALA A 376 1.49 9.02 -11.79
C ALA A 376 1.19 8.45 -13.18
N ARG A 377 1.62 7.21 -13.44
CA ARG A 377 1.32 6.49 -14.68
C ARG A 377 1.04 5.01 -14.41
N GLU A 378 -0.12 4.54 -14.84
CA GLU A 378 -0.46 3.12 -14.84
C GLU A 378 -0.09 2.50 -16.20
N SER A 379 0.74 1.47 -16.16
CA SER A 379 0.99 0.56 -17.28
C SER A 379 0.28 -0.77 -17.02
N TRP A 380 0.25 -1.65 -18.03
CA TRP A 380 -0.38 -2.96 -17.85
C TRP A 380 0.32 -3.80 -16.77
N ARG A 381 1.65 -3.74 -16.65
CA ARG A 381 2.44 -4.61 -15.76
C ARG A 381 3.04 -3.91 -14.55
N SER A 382 2.85 -2.60 -14.46
CA SER A 382 3.42 -1.77 -13.40
C SER A 382 2.65 -0.47 -13.25
N TRP A 383 2.87 0.19 -12.13
CA TRP A 383 2.49 1.58 -11.90
C TRP A 383 3.74 2.39 -11.63
N SER A 384 3.71 3.70 -11.83
CA SER A 384 4.81 4.57 -11.40
C SER A 384 4.34 5.87 -10.78
N ALA A 385 5.05 6.30 -9.74
CA ALA A 385 4.96 7.62 -9.14
C ALA A 385 6.22 8.40 -9.50
N GLN A 386 6.09 9.55 -10.19
CA GLN A 386 7.22 10.38 -10.65
C GLN A 386 8.31 9.59 -11.41
N GLY A 387 7.93 8.50 -12.08
CA GLY A 387 8.84 7.61 -12.80
C GLY A 387 9.41 6.45 -11.99
N THR A 388 9.23 6.41 -10.67
CA THR A 388 9.62 5.28 -9.81
C THR A 388 8.68 4.10 -10.06
N PRO A 389 9.16 2.97 -10.61
CA PRO A 389 8.30 1.84 -10.98
C PRO A 389 7.90 1.02 -9.76
N GLN A 390 6.64 0.59 -9.75
CA GLN A 390 6.02 -0.19 -8.69
C GLN A 390 5.19 -1.33 -9.28
N SER A 391 5.13 -2.44 -8.56
CA SER A 391 4.29 -3.60 -8.89
C SER A 391 3.44 -3.95 -7.68
N CYS A 392 2.22 -4.44 -7.94
CA CYS A 392 1.27 -4.77 -6.88
C CYS A 392 0.79 -6.20 -7.05
N TYR A 393 0.60 -6.88 -5.93
CA TYR A 393 0.24 -8.28 -5.83
C TYR A 393 -0.84 -8.47 -4.78
N ARG A 394 -1.67 -9.49 -5.00
CA ARG A 394 -2.59 -10.03 -4.02
C ARG A 394 -2.15 -11.45 -3.66
N LEU A 395 -2.22 -11.80 -2.38
CA LEU A 395 -2.09 -13.17 -1.91
C LEU A 395 -3.41 -13.91 -2.18
N VAL A 396 -3.35 -14.96 -3.00
CA VAL A 396 -4.51 -15.77 -3.39
C VAL A 396 -4.60 -17.02 -2.52
N ASP A 397 -3.49 -17.73 -2.39
CA ASP A 397 -3.38 -18.89 -1.52
C ASP A 397 -2.40 -18.60 -0.41
N TRP A 398 -2.82 -18.93 0.81
CA TRP A 398 -2.08 -18.62 2.01
C TRP A 398 -0.91 -19.60 2.18
N PRO A 399 0.24 -19.12 2.67
CA PRO A 399 1.36 -19.98 3.01
C PRO A 399 0.94 -21.08 3.99
N GLY A 400 1.27 -22.33 3.65
CA GLY A 400 1.04 -23.49 4.52
C GLY A 400 2.11 -23.62 5.62
N ARG A 401 3.21 -22.87 5.51
CA ARG A 401 4.27 -22.76 6.51
C ARG A 401 4.22 -21.39 7.17
N ALA A 402 4.60 -21.34 8.46
CA ALA A 402 4.79 -20.08 9.16
C ALA A 402 5.81 -19.22 8.40
N TRP A 403 5.48 -17.95 8.21
CA TRP A 403 6.31 -16.98 7.53
C TRP A 403 6.22 -15.65 8.28
N GLU A 404 7.32 -14.92 8.31
CA GLU A 404 7.37 -13.59 8.90
C GLU A 404 7.45 -12.55 7.80
N VAL A 405 6.56 -11.55 7.86
CA VAL A 405 6.48 -10.48 6.86
C VAL A 405 7.76 -9.65 6.83
N ASP A 406 8.31 -9.32 8.00
CA ASP A 406 9.44 -8.40 8.10
C ASP A 406 10.76 -8.98 7.54
N PRO A 407 11.18 -10.22 7.88
CA PRO A 407 12.33 -10.85 7.22
C PRO A 407 12.11 -11.05 5.72
N LEU A 408 10.89 -11.42 5.30
CA LEU A 408 10.57 -11.58 3.89
C LEU A 408 10.81 -10.27 3.13
N LEU A 409 10.24 -9.15 3.59
CA LEU A 409 10.39 -7.85 2.92
C LEU A 409 11.83 -7.34 2.96
N ARG A 410 12.57 -7.52 4.07
CA ARG A 410 13.98 -7.12 4.18
C ARG A 410 14.90 -7.90 3.23
N GLY A 411 14.52 -9.12 2.88
CA GLY A 411 15.24 -9.99 1.95
C GLY A 411 15.08 -9.61 0.47
N LEU A 412 14.05 -8.83 0.12
CA LEU A 412 13.77 -8.49 -1.27
C LEU A 412 14.76 -7.47 -1.83
N PRO A 413 15.19 -7.61 -3.10
CA PRO A 413 16.02 -6.63 -3.79
C PRO A 413 15.18 -5.45 -4.33
N ALA A 414 14.32 -4.88 -3.48
CA ALA A 414 13.47 -3.73 -3.78
C ALA A 414 14.05 -2.44 -3.15
N ALA A 415 13.67 -1.27 -3.67
CA ALA A 415 13.92 0.01 -3.00
C ALA A 415 13.09 0.14 -1.72
N ALA A 416 11.86 -0.36 -1.75
CA ALA A 416 11.00 -0.55 -0.58
C ALA A 416 9.94 -1.63 -0.88
N GLY A 417 9.44 -2.27 0.18
CA GLY A 417 8.32 -3.20 0.13
C GLY A 417 7.23 -2.75 1.09
N VAL A 418 5.98 -2.74 0.62
CA VAL A 418 4.80 -2.42 1.42
C VAL A 418 3.90 -3.65 1.47
N VAL A 419 3.43 -4.00 2.66
CA VAL A 419 2.41 -5.02 2.88
C VAL A 419 1.19 -4.39 3.53
N SER A 420 0.03 -4.76 3.01
CA SER A 420 -1.28 -4.37 3.53
C SER A 420 -2.04 -5.63 3.92
N ILE A 421 -2.44 -5.73 5.18
CA ILE A 421 -3.23 -6.83 5.72
C ILE A 421 -4.56 -6.25 6.19
N SER A 422 -5.61 -6.49 5.42
CA SER A 422 -6.97 -6.01 5.71
C SER A 422 -7.81 -7.15 6.28
N VAL A 423 -8.49 -6.90 7.39
CA VAL A 423 -9.27 -7.89 8.15
C VAL A 423 -10.63 -7.30 8.50
N ALA A 424 -11.69 -8.08 8.31
CA ALA A 424 -13.04 -7.74 8.75
C ALA A 424 -13.77 -9.00 9.23
N ARG A 425 -14.76 -8.85 10.12
CA ARG A 425 -15.65 -9.95 10.49
C ARG A 425 -16.66 -10.23 9.39
N GLU A 426 -16.99 -11.49 9.17
CA GLU A 426 -18.01 -11.88 8.21
C GLU A 426 -19.41 -11.73 8.83
N ASN A 427 -20.22 -10.82 8.29
CA ASN A 427 -21.59 -10.63 8.74
C ASN A 427 -22.49 -11.68 8.09
N GLY A 428 -23.22 -12.48 8.88
CA GLY A 428 -24.25 -13.38 8.34
C GLY A 428 -24.48 -14.70 9.04
N ARG A 429 -23.71 -15.05 10.08
CA ARG A 429 -23.99 -16.23 10.93
C ARG A 429 -23.91 -15.86 12.41
N PRO A 430 -25.02 -15.94 13.16
CA PRO A 430 -24.99 -15.77 14.61
C PRO A 430 -24.03 -16.79 15.23
N GLY A 431 -23.06 -16.34 16.03
CA GLY A 431 -22.16 -17.21 16.78
C GLY A 431 -20.87 -17.66 16.09
N ALA A 432 -20.66 -17.33 14.81
CA ALA A 432 -19.38 -17.60 14.13
C ALA A 432 -18.50 -16.35 14.15
N ASP A 433 -17.35 -16.40 14.84
CA ASP A 433 -16.34 -15.33 14.85
C ASP A 433 -15.45 -15.36 13.60
N ASP A 434 -16.03 -15.74 12.46
CA ASP A 434 -15.33 -15.88 11.20
C ASP A 434 -14.89 -14.51 10.69
N ALA A 435 -13.65 -14.45 10.21
CA ALA A 435 -13.10 -13.23 9.65
C ALA A 435 -12.53 -13.46 8.27
N VAL A 436 -12.70 -12.45 7.43
CA VAL A 436 -12.12 -12.39 6.09
C VAL A 436 -10.84 -11.58 6.15
N VAL A 437 -9.76 -12.15 5.61
CA VAL A 437 -8.46 -11.49 5.55
C VAL A 437 -7.97 -11.41 4.11
N GLU A 438 -7.47 -10.25 3.74
CA GLU A 438 -6.78 -10.01 2.48
C GLU A 438 -5.37 -9.50 2.72
N VAL A 439 -4.41 -10.02 1.95
CA VAL A 439 -3.04 -9.53 1.96
C VAL A 439 -2.66 -9.03 0.57
N ALA A 440 -2.20 -7.78 0.50
CA ALA A 440 -1.64 -7.18 -0.70
C ALA A 440 -0.19 -6.78 -0.48
N PHE A 441 0.65 -7.00 -1.49
CA PHE A 441 2.04 -6.57 -1.51
C PHE A 441 2.22 -5.51 -2.58
N ARG A 442 3.04 -4.50 -2.29
CA ARG A 442 3.53 -3.54 -3.27
C ARG A 442 5.04 -3.46 -3.18
N LEU A 443 5.70 -3.65 -4.32
CA LEU A 443 7.14 -3.50 -4.45
C LEU A 443 7.47 -2.21 -5.16
N ILE A 444 8.50 -1.52 -4.70
CA ILE A 444 9.00 -0.28 -5.27
C ILE A 444 10.41 -0.56 -5.75
N GLY A 445 10.67 -0.39 -7.05
CA GLY A 445 11.99 -0.57 -7.64
C GLY A 445 12.71 0.78 -7.82
N THR A 446 14.05 0.76 -7.80
CA THR A 446 14.84 1.93 -8.23
C THR A 446 14.72 2.17 -9.73
N ASP A 447 14.53 1.09 -10.49
CA ASP A 447 14.31 1.06 -11.93
C ASP A 447 13.53 -0.21 -12.31
N ALA A 448 13.19 -0.35 -13.60
CA ALA A 448 12.39 -1.47 -14.09
C ALA A 448 13.08 -2.84 -13.95
N THR A 449 14.41 -2.89 -14.02
CA THR A 449 15.18 -4.13 -13.89
C THR A 449 15.26 -4.58 -12.43
N ALA A 450 15.47 -3.64 -11.51
CA ALA A 450 15.41 -3.89 -10.07
C ALA A 450 14.01 -4.33 -9.65
N LEU A 451 12.95 -3.69 -10.19
CA LEU A 451 11.58 -4.11 -9.93
C LEU A 451 11.34 -5.55 -10.41
N ALA A 452 11.78 -5.91 -11.61
CA ALA A 452 11.64 -7.27 -12.13
C ALA A 452 12.43 -8.33 -11.33
N ALA A 453 13.56 -7.95 -10.72
CA ALA A 453 14.30 -8.81 -9.80
C ALA A 453 13.53 -8.98 -8.47
N ALA A 454 13.00 -7.90 -7.91
CA ALA A 454 12.19 -7.92 -6.71
C ALA A 454 10.90 -8.74 -6.90
N ASP A 455 10.25 -8.61 -8.06
CA ASP A 455 9.09 -9.39 -8.46
C ASP A 455 9.36 -10.89 -8.38
N ARG A 456 10.48 -11.36 -8.99
CA ARG A 456 10.87 -12.77 -8.97
C ARG A 456 11.17 -13.26 -7.55
N ALA A 457 11.95 -12.48 -6.79
CA ALA A 457 12.30 -12.82 -5.42
C ALA A 457 11.05 -12.94 -4.52
N LEU A 458 10.05 -12.07 -4.70
CA LEU A 458 8.79 -12.15 -3.95
C LEU A 458 7.99 -13.40 -4.34
N TYR A 459 7.90 -13.72 -5.63
CA TYR A 459 7.22 -14.94 -6.09
C TYR A 459 7.88 -16.20 -5.54
N GLU A 460 9.20 -16.27 -5.58
CA GLU A 460 9.98 -17.39 -5.04
C GLU A 460 9.77 -17.51 -3.53
N ALA A 461 9.94 -16.40 -2.78
CA ALA A 461 9.76 -16.39 -1.34
C ALA A 461 8.37 -16.87 -0.89
N ILE A 462 7.29 -16.41 -1.54
CA ILE A 462 5.93 -16.84 -1.18
C ILE A 462 5.69 -18.30 -1.59
N ARG A 463 6.18 -18.73 -2.75
CA ARG A 463 6.04 -20.11 -3.23
C ARG A 463 6.78 -21.09 -2.31
N ASP A 464 7.95 -20.72 -1.79
CA ASP A 464 8.75 -21.57 -0.89
C ASP A 464 8.05 -21.83 0.45
N HIS A 465 7.12 -20.93 0.84
CA HIS A 465 6.24 -21.12 2.01
C HIS A 465 4.89 -21.75 1.64
N GLY A 466 4.71 -22.20 0.39
CA GLY A 466 3.49 -22.84 -0.11
C GLY A 466 2.34 -21.88 -0.43
N GLY A 467 2.58 -20.57 -0.44
CA GLY A 467 1.60 -19.57 -0.81
C GLY A 467 1.59 -19.30 -2.32
N ARG A 468 0.58 -18.55 -2.79
CA ARG A 468 0.50 -18.10 -4.18
C ARG A 468 0.09 -16.64 -4.28
N LEU A 469 0.84 -15.91 -5.12
CA LEU A 469 0.58 -14.52 -5.45
C LEU A 469 -0.05 -14.38 -6.83
N GLN A 470 -0.84 -13.32 -6.98
CA GLN A 470 -1.32 -12.84 -8.26
C GLN A 470 -0.89 -11.39 -8.45
N ARG A 471 -0.16 -11.10 -9.52
CA ARG A 471 0.12 -9.73 -9.93
C ARG A 471 -1.14 -9.06 -10.48
N LEU A 472 -1.33 -7.80 -10.12
CA LEU A 472 -2.50 -7.01 -10.49
C LEU A 472 -2.31 -6.33 -11.86
N ASP A 473 -1.99 -7.12 -12.89
CA ASP A 473 -1.80 -6.59 -14.23
C ASP A 473 -3.09 -5.90 -14.72
N GLY A 474 -2.99 -4.64 -15.14
CA GLY A 474 -4.13 -3.78 -15.53
C GLY A 474 -4.96 -3.25 -14.35
N GLU A 475 -4.59 -3.58 -13.11
CA GLU A 475 -5.27 -3.18 -11.87
C GLU A 475 -4.29 -2.61 -10.83
N HIS A 476 -3.11 -2.17 -11.25
CA HIS A 476 -2.08 -1.67 -10.34
C HIS A 476 -2.52 -0.43 -9.57
N ALA A 477 -3.33 0.46 -10.16
CA ALA A 477 -3.88 1.61 -9.42
C ALA A 477 -4.73 1.16 -8.23
N HIS A 478 -5.51 0.08 -8.37
CA HIS A 478 -6.27 -0.51 -7.27
C HIS A 478 -5.31 -1.13 -6.23
N GLY A 479 -4.25 -1.80 -6.70
CA GLY A 479 -3.17 -2.32 -5.84
C GLY A 479 -2.49 -1.25 -4.99
N VAL A 480 -2.21 -0.10 -5.58
CA VAL A 480 -1.66 1.07 -4.90
C VAL A 480 -2.68 1.59 -3.88
N ALA A 481 -3.94 1.76 -4.25
CA ALA A 481 -4.98 2.18 -3.31
C ALA A 481 -5.12 1.21 -2.11
N ALA A 482 -5.09 -0.11 -2.34
CA ALA A 482 -5.15 -1.09 -1.24
C ALA A 482 -3.90 -1.14 -0.36
N THR A 483 -2.81 -0.49 -0.77
CA THR A 483 -1.58 -0.33 0.00
C THR A 483 -1.34 1.13 0.42
N LEU A 484 -2.42 1.91 0.45
CA LEU A 484 -2.54 3.24 1.02
C LEU A 484 -3.57 3.23 2.16
N PRO A 485 -3.60 4.28 3.00
CA PRO A 485 -4.38 4.25 4.24
C PRO A 485 -5.87 4.58 4.03
N PHE A 486 -6.55 3.78 3.20
CA PHE A 486 -8.01 3.85 2.97
C PHE A 486 -8.80 2.81 3.78
N GLY A 487 -8.12 1.93 4.52
CA GLY A 487 -8.70 1.01 5.50
C GLY A 487 -9.45 -0.21 4.94
N GLY A 488 -9.33 -0.47 3.64
CA GLY A 488 -10.19 -1.44 2.93
C GLY A 488 -9.50 -2.60 2.22
N PHE A 489 -10.32 -3.53 1.77
CA PHE A 489 -9.96 -4.62 0.85
C PHE A 489 -9.57 -4.09 -0.54
N LEU A 490 -8.80 -4.86 -1.31
CA LEU A 490 -8.46 -4.50 -2.69
C LEU A 490 -9.71 -4.62 -3.58
N ARG A 491 -10.19 -3.50 -4.09
CA ARG A 491 -11.47 -3.38 -4.82
C ARG A 491 -11.33 -3.26 -6.32
#